data_AF-A0A951F4T8-F1
#
_entry.id   AF-A0A951F4T8-F1
#
_cell.length_a   1.000
_cell.length_b   1.000
_cell.length_c   1.000
_cell.angle_alpha   90.00
_cell.angle_beta   90.00
_cell.angle_gamma   90.00
#
_symmetry.space_group_name_H-M   'P 1'
#
loop_
_entity.id
_entity.type
_entity.pdbx_description
1 polymer ?
#
loop_
_entity_poly.entity_id
_entity_poly.type
_entity_poly.pdbx_seq_one_letter_code
_entity_poly.pdbx_strand_id
1 'polypeptide(L)'
;MSCRPIHLSLEVNPSATEKIAFTLDCTCDANDEATWKMTFDLQEGKPLATVVKFSLEIDPVNHPQAQATADAGSLDAVQQAQARVAGAVAKNPQATQHDKHSAAQKVIAVRQMTRGVTGAE
;
A
#
# COMPACT_ATOMS: atom_id res chain seq x y z
N MET A 1 2.20 19.21 11.45
CA MET A 1 3.53 18.59 11.27
C MET A 1 4.03 19.03 9.90
N SER A 2 5.29 19.44 9.77
CA SER A 2 5.88 19.72 8.45
C SER A 2 5.89 18.44 7.63
N CYS A 3 5.54 18.53 6.35
CA CYS A 3 5.55 17.36 5.48
C CYS A 3 7.00 16.89 5.32
N ARG A 4 7.22 15.56 5.39
CA ARG A 4 8.53 14.95 5.16
C ARG A 4 8.42 13.91 4.05
N PRO A 5 9.31 13.95 3.03
CA PRO A 5 9.34 12.91 2.03
C PRO A 5 9.60 11.54 2.66
N ILE A 6 8.87 10.53 2.20
CA ILE A 6 8.98 9.14 2.68
C ILE A 6 9.12 8.24 1.48
N HIS A 7 9.98 7.23 1.58
CA HIS A 7 10.07 6.12 0.65
C HIS A 7 10.15 4.83 1.46
N LEU A 8 9.16 3.95 1.32
CA LEU A 8 9.07 2.72 2.08
C LEU A 8 8.63 1.56 1.20
N SER A 9 9.41 0.48 1.18
CA SER A 9 9.04 -0.78 0.54
C SER A 9 8.58 -1.81 1.56
N LEU A 10 7.43 -2.43 1.32
CA LEU A 10 6.75 -3.39 2.19
C LEU A 10 6.48 -4.67 1.40
N GLU A 11 6.73 -5.81 2.02
CA GLU A 11 6.58 -7.12 1.37
C GLU A 11 5.45 -7.92 2.02
N VAL A 12 4.67 -8.62 1.19
CA VAL A 12 3.63 -9.57 1.61
C VAL A 12 3.89 -10.91 0.95
N ASN A 13 3.79 -11.98 1.75
CA ASN A 13 4.05 -13.36 1.36
C ASN A 13 5.41 -13.57 0.67
N PRO A 14 6.53 -13.07 1.20
CA PRO A 14 7.82 -13.36 0.58
C PRO A 14 8.09 -14.88 0.65
N SER A 15 8.09 -15.53 -0.51
CA SER A 15 8.42 -16.95 -0.67
C SER A 15 9.33 -17.14 -1.87
N ALA A 16 9.83 -18.37 -2.07
CA ALA A 16 10.64 -18.71 -3.24
C ALA A 16 9.84 -18.75 -4.56
N THR A 17 8.51 -18.58 -4.54
CA THR A 17 7.63 -18.74 -5.70
C THR A 17 6.67 -17.58 -5.94
N GLU A 18 6.40 -16.77 -4.92
CA GLU A 18 5.50 -15.63 -4.96
C GLU A 18 6.01 -14.56 -3.98
N LYS A 19 5.86 -13.29 -4.37
CA LYS A 19 6.09 -12.12 -3.52
C LYS A 19 5.22 -10.97 -4.01
N ILE A 20 4.58 -10.27 -3.08
CA ILE A 20 3.94 -8.97 -3.37
C ILE A 20 4.77 -7.89 -2.69
N ALA A 21 5.15 -6.86 -3.43
CA ALA A 21 5.82 -5.67 -2.91
C ALA A 21 4.94 -4.44 -3.12
N PHE A 22 4.84 -3.63 -2.06
CA PHE A 22 4.25 -2.30 -2.07
C PHE A 22 5.36 -1.30 -1.84
N THR A 23 5.43 -0.25 -2.65
CA THR A 23 6.28 0.91 -2.35
C THR A 23 5.39 2.10 -2.10
N LEU A 24 5.55 2.75 -0.95
CA LEU A 24 4.88 3.99 -0.59
C LEU A 24 5.87 5.13 -0.71
N ASP A 25 5.49 6.11 -1.52
CA ASP A 25 6.23 7.34 -1.75
C ASP A 25 5.37 8.51 -1.28
N CYS A 26 5.87 9.28 -0.32
CA CYS A 26 5.31 10.58 0.04
C CYS A 26 6.23 11.67 -0.51
N THR A 27 5.68 12.59 -1.28
CA THR A 27 6.36 13.82 -1.70
C THR A 27 5.66 15.02 -1.11
N CYS A 28 6.43 16.00 -0.70
CA CYS A 28 5.94 17.26 -0.15
C CYS A 28 6.15 18.36 -1.16
N ASP A 29 5.13 19.15 -1.43
CA ASP A 29 5.24 20.32 -2.29
C ASP A 29 5.74 21.56 -1.52
N ALA A 30 5.81 22.70 -2.21
CA ALA A 30 6.25 23.97 -1.62
C ALA A 30 5.28 24.55 -0.57
N ASN A 31 4.05 24.02 -0.49
CA ASN A 31 3.02 24.42 0.46
C ASN A 31 2.89 23.44 1.64
N ASP A 32 3.87 22.54 1.81
CA ASP A 32 3.81 21.43 2.77
C ASP A 32 2.64 20.45 2.52
N GLU A 33 2.09 20.40 1.31
CA GLU A 33 1.06 19.42 0.95
C GLU A 33 1.68 18.06 0.59
N ALA A 34 1.18 17.00 1.25
CA ALA A 34 1.63 15.63 1.04
C ALA A 34 0.90 14.99 -0.14
N THR A 35 1.64 14.49 -1.12
CA THR A 35 1.13 13.59 -2.17
C THR A 35 1.66 12.19 -1.93
N TRP A 36 0.76 11.22 -1.84
CA TRP A 36 1.11 9.82 -1.64
C TRP A 36 0.93 9.01 -2.91
N LYS A 37 1.98 8.31 -3.32
CA LYS A 37 1.95 7.33 -4.41
C LYS A 37 2.24 5.94 -3.87
N MET A 38 1.58 4.97 -4.45
CA MET A 38 1.80 3.56 -4.17
C MET A 38 2.15 2.82 -5.44
N THR A 39 3.25 2.06 -5.41
CA THR A 39 3.58 1.09 -6.46
C THR A 39 3.26 -0.30 -5.95
N PHE A 40 2.48 -1.05 -6.73
CA PHE A 40 2.19 -2.46 -6.52
C PHE A 40 3.03 -3.28 -7.50
N ASP A 41 3.76 -4.28 -6.99
CA ASP A 41 4.55 -5.23 -7.78
C ASP A 41 4.31 -6.66 -7.28
N LEU A 42 3.68 -7.48 -8.11
CA LEU A 42 3.50 -8.90 -7.87
C LEU A 42 4.51 -9.66 -8.71
N GLN A 43 5.30 -10.49 -8.03
CA GLN A 43 6.33 -11.33 -8.62
C GLN A 43 5.99 -12.80 -8.37
N GLU A 44 6.14 -13.63 -9.39
CA GLU A 44 5.89 -15.07 -9.31
C GLU A 44 6.96 -15.86 -10.08
N GLY A 45 7.10 -17.15 -9.76
CA GLY A 45 7.98 -18.08 -10.48
C GLY A 45 9.30 -18.38 -9.77
N LYS A 46 10.14 -19.16 -10.45
CA LYS A 46 11.49 -19.56 -10.02
C LYS A 46 12.46 -19.47 -11.21
N PRO A 47 13.23 -18.36 -11.36
CA PRO A 47 13.32 -17.20 -10.46
C PRO A 47 12.04 -16.35 -10.45
N LEU A 48 11.86 -15.55 -9.39
CA LEU A 48 10.77 -14.58 -9.30
C LEU A 48 10.88 -13.58 -10.45
N ALA A 49 9.78 -13.39 -11.18
CA ALA A 49 9.64 -12.40 -12.24
C ALA A 49 8.37 -11.57 -12.00
N THR A 50 8.42 -10.26 -12.29
CA THR A 50 7.25 -9.39 -12.23
C THR A 50 6.19 -9.87 -13.21
N VAL A 51 5.02 -10.23 -12.69
CA VAL A 51 3.83 -10.59 -13.47
C VAL A 51 2.83 -9.45 -13.54
N VAL A 52 2.78 -8.58 -12.52
CA VAL A 52 1.96 -7.38 -12.51
C VAL A 52 2.71 -6.25 -11.82
N LYS A 53 2.79 -5.09 -12.47
CA LYS A 53 3.31 -3.88 -11.86
C LYS A 53 2.52 -2.66 -12.32
N PHE A 54 2.09 -1.84 -11.37
CA PHE A 54 1.45 -0.56 -11.62
C PHE A 54 1.66 0.39 -10.45
N SER A 55 1.51 1.68 -10.72
CA SER A 55 1.58 2.73 -9.72
C SER A 55 0.31 3.56 -9.76
N LEU A 56 -0.13 4.02 -8.60
CA LEU A 56 -1.29 4.89 -8.46
C LEU A 56 -1.05 5.92 -7.35
N GLU A 57 -1.75 7.04 -7.46
CA GLU A 57 -1.86 7.99 -6.36
C GLU A 57 -2.88 7.46 -5.33
N ILE A 58 -2.55 7.57 -4.05
CA ILE A 58 -3.45 7.22 -2.96
C ILE A 58 -4.44 8.38 -2.78
N ASP A 59 -5.73 8.06 -2.72
CA ASP A 59 -6.78 9.06 -2.52
C ASP A 59 -6.48 9.90 -1.26
N PRO A 60 -6.65 11.23 -1.31
CA PRO A 60 -6.38 12.12 -0.17
C PRO A 60 -7.03 11.69 1.15
N VAL A 61 -8.22 11.10 1.08
CA VAL A 61 -8.95 10.57 2.25
C VAL A 61 -8.18 9.44 2.99
N ASN A 62 -7.28 8.75 2.29
CA ASN A 62 -6.48 7.64 2.80
C ASN A 62 -5.03 8.05 3.17
N HIS A 63 -4.65 9.32 3.00
CA HIS A 63 -3.32 9.82 3.39
C HIS A 63 -2.99 9.59 4.87
N PRO A 64 -3.92 9.76 5.83
CA PRO A 64 -3.64 9.44 7.25
C PRO A 64 -3.25 7.97 7.46
N GLN A 65 -3.91 7.05 6.75
CA GLN A 65 -3.59 5.62 6.81
C GLN A 65 -2.25 5.32 6.13
N ALA A 66 -1.94 5.98 5.01
CA ALA A 66 -0.66 5.86 4.33
C ALA A 66 0.50 6.30 5.24
N GLN A 67 0.36 7.45 5.90
CA GLN A 67 1.31 7.94 6.89
C GLN A 67 1.46 6.95 8.05
N ALA A 68 0.36 6.44 8.60
CA ALA A 68 0.43 5.50 9.70
C ALA A 68 1.06 4.15 9.31
N THR A 69 0.87 3.67 8.07
CA THR A 69 1.61 2.52 7.53
C THR A 69 3.09 2.84 7.44
N ALA A 70 3.43 4.02 6.94
CA ALA A 70 4.82 4.46 6.84
C ALA A 70 5.51 4.54 8.21
N ASP A 71 4.86 5.15 9.20
CA ASP A 71 5.39 5.28 10.57
C ASP A 71 5.59 3.92 11.23
N ALA A 72 4.72 2.95 10.96
CA ALA A 72 4.86 1.59 11.48
C ALA A 72 5.90 0.74 10.73
N GLY A 73 6.36 1.19 9.56
CA GLY A 73 7.31 0.46 8.71
C GLY A 73 6.80 -0.92 8.25
N SER A 74 5.49 -1.19 8.35
CA SER A 74 4.91 -2.52 8.11
C SER A 74 3.41 -2.45 7.79
N LEU A 75 2.93 -3.44 7.04
CA LEU A 75 1.51 -3.70 6.83
C LEU A 75 0.95 -4.51 8.01
N ASP A 76 -0.16 -4.06 8.59
CA ASP A 76 -0.87 -4.83 9.62
C ASP A 76 -1.56 -6.09 9.03
N ALA A 77 -2.12 -6.95 9.89
CA ALA A 77 -2.73 -8.21 9.45
C ALA A 77 -3.91 -8.00 8.47
N VAL A 78 -4.69 -6.92 8.63
CA VAL A 78 -5.83 -6.60 7.76
C VAL A 78 -5.31 -6.09 6.42
N GLN A 79 -4.28 -5.23 6.42
CA GLN A 79 -3.60 -4.77 5.22
C GLN A 79 -2.96 -5.93 4.45
N GLN A 80 -2.31 -6.88 5.15
CA GLN A 80 -1.74 -8.08 4.53
C GLN A 80 -2.80 -8.98 3.89
N ALA A 81 -3.94 -9.17 4.56
CA ALA A 81 -5.06 -9.91 3.98
C ALA A 81 -5.60 -9.21 2.72
N GLN A 82 -5.75 -7.88 2.77
CA GLN A 82 -6.21 -7.09 1.64
C GLN A 82 -5.19 -7.07 0.49
N ALA A 83 -3.90 -7.11 0.78
CA ALA A 83 -2.84 -7.22 -0.22
C ALA A 83 -2.94 -8.53 -1.03
N ARG A 84 -3.30 -9.65 -0.38
CA ARG A 84 -3.54 -10.93 -1.07
C ARG A 84 -4.75 -10.83 -2.00
N VAL A 85 -5.82 -10.16 -1.57
CA VAL A 85 -6.99 -9.88 -2.41
C VAL A 85 -6.59 -9.01 -3.61
N ALA A 86 -5.79 -7.96 -3.38
CA ALA A 86 -5.28 -7.11 -4.46
C ALA A 86 -4.43 -7.90 -5.46
N GLY A 87 -3.57 -8.83 -5.01
CA GLY A 87 -2.84 -9.75 -5.88
C GLY A 87 -3.75 -10.64 -6.73
N ALA A 88 -4.80 -11.21 -6.13
CA ALA A 88 -5.78 -12.02 -6.87
C ALA A 88 -6.54 -11.20 -7.93
N VAL A 89 -6.95 -9.98 -7.61
CA VAL A 89 -7.61 -9.06 -8.57
C VAL A 89 -6.64 -8.63 -9.66
N ALA A 90 -5.39 -8.33 -9.32
CA ALA A 90 -4.35 -7.90 -10.26
C ALA A 90 -4.09 -8.95 -11.36
N LYS A 91 -4.11 -10.24 -10.99
CA LYS A 91 -3.95 -11.38 -11.90
C LYS A 91 -5.19 -11.72 -12.71
N ASN A 92 -6.38 -11.26 -12.32
CA ASN A 92 -7.60 -11.59 -13.03
C ASN A 92 -7.62 -10.91 -14.41
N PRO A 93 -7.66 -11.66 -15.52
CA PRO A 93 -7.67 -11.08 -16.87
C PRO A 93 -8.99 -10.36 -17.19
N GLN A 94 -10.05 -10.62 -16.44
CA GLN A 94 -11.35 -9.94 -16.59
C GLN A 94 -11.47 -8.68 -15.72
N ALA A 95 -10.53 -8.45 -14.79
CA ALA A 95 -10.54 -7.26 -13.95
C ALA A 95 -10.08 -6.05 -14.76
N THR A 96 -10.84 -4.97 -14.68
CA THR A 96 -10.50 -3.69 -15.30
C THR A 96 -9.32 -3.03 -14.57
N GLN A 97 -8.67 -2.04 -15.18
CA GLN A 97 -7.66 -1.25 -14.49
C GLN A 97 -8.21 -0.56 -13.23
N HIS A 98 -9.46 -0.11 -13.29
CA HIS A 98 -10.15 0.47 -12.14
C HIS A 98 -10.29 -0.53 -10.99
N ASP A 99 -10.65 -1.78 -11.26
CA ASP A 99 -10.75 -2.83 -10.24
C ASP A 99 -9.40 -3.09 -9.56
N LYS A 100 -8.32 -3.13 -10.35
CA LYS A 100 -6.95 -3.35 -9.85
C LYS A 100 -6.50 -2.19 -8.97
N HIS A 101 -6.74 -0.95 -9.39
CA HIS A 101 -6.41 0.24 -8.61
C HIS A 101 -7.25 0.32 -7.33
N SER A 102 -8.55 0.04 -7.40
CA SER A 102 -9.45 0.03 -6.24
C SER A 102 -9.02 -1.02 -5.23
N ALA A 103 -8.68 -2.23 -5.68
CA ALA A 103 -8.21 -3.30 -4.80
C ALA A 103 -6.87 -2.95 -4.12
N ALA A 104 -5.95 -2.30 -4.84
CA ALA A 104 -4.70 -1.82 -4.30
C ALA A 104 -4.92 -0.69 -3.28
N GLN A 105 -5.74 0.32 -3.59
CA GLN A 105 -6.06 1.40 -2.64
C GLN A 105 -6.64 0.89 -1.33
N LYS A 106 -7.48 -0.15 -1.40
CA LYS A 106 -8.04 -0.78 -0.20
C LYS A 106 -6.95 -1.30 0.75
N VAL A 107 -5.77 -1.70 0.27
CA VAL A 107 -4.66 -2.16 1.12
C VAL A 107 -4.24 -1.08 2.12
N ILE A 108 -4.25 0.18 1.70
CA ILE A 108 -3.94 1.31 2.59
C ILE A 108 -5.17 1.73 3.37
N ALA A 109 -6.33 1.82 2.71
CA ALA A 109 -7.57 2.30 3.33
C ALA A 109 -8.02 1.47 4.54
N VAL A 110 -7.78 0.15 4.55
CA VAL A 110 -8.21 -0.75 5.63
C VAL A 110 -7.33 -0.72 6.87
N ARG A 111 -6.24 0.05 6.88
CA ARG A 111 -5.37 0.15 8.05
C ARG A 111 -6.20 0.52 9.27
N GLN A 112 -6.06 -0.30 10.32
CA GLN A 112 -6.67 0.04 11.59
C GLN A 112 -5.85 1.15 12.26
N MET A 113 -6.39 2.36 12.22
CA MET A 113 -5.88 3.45 13.03
C MET A 113 -6.23 3.08 14.47
N THR A 114 -5.25 2.60 15.24
CA THR A 114 -5.43 2.40 16.68
C THR A 114 -5.95 3.70 17.26
N ARG A 115 -7.22 3.70 17.65
CA ARG A 115 -7.84 4.79 18.39
C ARG A 115 -6.95 4.96 19.61
N GLY A 116 -6.22 6.07 19.68
CA GLY A 116 -5.50 6.42 20.88
C GLY A 116 -6.45 6.23 22.06
N VAL A 117 -6.02 5.46 23.04
CA VAL A 117 -6.69 5.38 24.34
C VAL A 117 -6.75 6.80 24.88
N THR A 118 -7.84 7.51 24.64
CA THR A 118 -8.26 8.61 25.52
C THR A 118 -8.81 7.97 26.78
N GLY A 119 -7.90 7.57 27.65
CA GLY A 119 -8.13 7.56 29.09
C GLY A 119 -7.46 8.82 29.66
N ALA A 120 -8.13 9.43 30.64
CA ALA A 120 -7.89 10.73 31.32
C ALA A 120 -8.98 11.74 30.89
N GLU A 121 -9.94 12.17 31.71
CA GLU A 121 -10.21 12.08 33.16
C GLU A 121 -11.72 12.06 33.39
#